data_AF-A0A1H6CDZ9-F1
#
_entry.id   AF-A0A1H6CDZ9-F1
#
_cell.length_a   1.000
_cell.length_b   1.000
_cell.length_c   1.000
_cell.angle_alpha   90.00
_cell.angle_beta   90.00
_cell.angle_gamma   90.00
#
_symmetry.space_group_name_H-M   'P 1'
#
loop_
_entity.id
_entity.type
_entity.pdbx_description
1 polymer ?
#
loop_
_entity_poly.entity_id
_entity_poly.type
_entity_poly.pdbx_seq_one_letter_code
_entity_poly.pdbx_strand_id
1 'polypeptide(L)'
;MDLVRELIFDVGAQAELPLPSRCTVDVSCLGQPEVQEAVSFALEESLYVAAYAGIDLKALDGITVAPDCRAAACALQNMPEGQVPLELSPQPESMELARTAAVRRDGELKFHIVVRPGLSVMAISPDKAMQRLAQACIAHEAAHVEHESHLYRTFPESYGKPLECGDRSRQTFLKAMDVWSEYAACRSSAAFRPEAVEEFEEIFCRAVEDCSGKALEQIKAYREGRGAALVFRELQQIFGDVFIYGGYLLGHVHGLETNLSKHLASHESELLRNPKLADLVFRLERLLEKLWLTEFAWDSIEVFAPIYDLICELMAQHGMMFVRHEEEWKIVMYEDETALEAARRALSRWQKSD
;
A
#
# COMPACT_ATOMS: atom_id res chain seq x y z
N MET A 1 -41.88 5.37 -25.42
CA MET A 1 -40.60 4.64 -25.46
C MET A 1 -40.09 4.64 -24.04
N ASP A 2 -40.56 3.68 -23.24
CA ASP A 2 -40.17 3.53 -21.85
C ASP A 2 -38.84 2.77 -21.79
N LEU A 3 -37.82 3.42 -21.26
CA LEU A 3 -36.47 2.91 -21.06
C LEU A 3 -36.28 2.48 -19.60
N VAL A 4 -37.20 1.68 -19.09
CA VAL A 4 -37.01 0.98 -17.81
C VAL A 4 -36.71 -0.47 -18.14
N ARG A 5 -35.45 -0.87 -17.95
CA ARG A 5 -35.07 -2.29 -17.94
C ARG A 5 -35.27 -2.80 -16.51
N GLU A 6 -36.34 -3.56 -16.29
CA GLU A 6 -36.48 -4.33 -15.06
C GLU A 6 -35.41 -5.43 -15.02
N LEU A 7 -34.60 -5.41 -13.97
CA LEU A 7 -33.70 -6.50 -13.60
C LEU A 7 -34.50 -7.50 -12.77
N ILE A 8 -34.87 -8.63 -13.38
CA ILE A 8 -35.51 -9.75 -12.71
C ILE A 8 -34.39 -10.66 -12.18
N PHE A 9 -34.27 -10.77 -10.85
CA PHE A 9 -33.37 -11.72 -10.21
C PHE A 9 -34.05 -13.09 -10.11
N ASP A 10 -33.45 -14.08 -10.76
CA ASP A 10 -33.88 -15.48 -10.64
C ASP A 10 -33.31 -16.05 -9.33
N VAL A 11 -34.19 -16.21 -8.33
CA VAL A 11 -33.84 -16.73 -6.99
C VAL A 11 -33.62 -18.26 -7.02
N GLY A 12 -33.72 -18.91 -8.18
CA GLY A 12 -33.61 -20.36 -8.36
C GLY A 12 -32.20 -20.88 -8.71
N ALA A 13 -31.27 -20.03 -9.12
CA ALA A 13 -29.87 -20.42 -9.28
C ALA A 13 -29.16 -20.20 -7.94
N GLN A 14 -28.54 -21.25 -7.37
CA GLN A 14 -27.53 -21.05 -6.34
C GLN A 14 -26.54 -20.01 -6.90
N ALA A 15 -26.54 -18.81 -6.33
CA ALA A 15 -25.60 -17.77 -6.67
C ALA A 15 -24.23 -18.17 -6.08
N GLU A 16 -23.60 -19.18 -6.67
CA GLU A 16 -22.16 -19.32 -6.61
C GLU A 16 -21.61 -18.09 -7.33
N LEU A 17 -21.20 -17.06 -6.59
CA LEU A 17 -20.30 -16.04 -7.10
C LEU A 17 -19.01 -16.78 -7.40
N PRO A 18 -18.65 -17.08 -8.67
CA PRO A 18 -17.55 -17.99 -8.89
C PRO A 18 -16.27 -17.23 -8.55
N LEU A 19 -15.53 -17.71 -7.55
CA LEU A 19 -14.07 -17.56 -7.62
C LEU A 19 -13.67 -17.97 -9.05
N PRO A 20 -12.66 -17.31 -9.65
CA PRO A 20 -12.22 -17.69 -10.99
C PRO A 20 -12.06 -19.21 -11.04
N SER A 21 -12.54 -19.87 -12.10
CA SER A 21 -12.51 -21.34 -12.23
C SER A 21 -11.11 -21.96 -12.20
N ARG A 22 -10.07 -21.12 -12.03
CA ARG A 22 -8.65 -21.42 -11.96
C ARG A 22 -7.99 -20.90 -10.66
N CYS A 23 -8.76 -20.41 -9.68
CA CYS A 23 -8.21 -19.98 -8.39
C CYS A 23 -7.57 -21.17 -7.68
N THR A 24 -6.24 -21.20 -7.61
CA THR A 24 -5.53 -22.27 -6.92
C THR A 24 -5.43 -21.97 -5.43
N VAL A 25 -5.45 -23.01 -4.60
CA VAL A 25 -5.18 -22.91 -3.16
C VAL A 25 -4.04 -23.86 -2.85
N ASP A 26 -2.87 -23.33 -2.49
CA ASP A 26 -1.71 -24.12 -2.11
C ASP A 26 -1.45 -23.99 -0.61
N VAL A 27 -1.73 -25.06 0.12
CA VAL A 27 -1.52 -25.20 1.57
C VAL A 27 -0.44 -26.25 1.88
N SER A 28 0.34 -26.66 0.89
CA SER A 28 1.29 -27.78 0.99
C SER A 28 2.39 -27.58 2.03
N CYS A 29 2.66 -26.33 2.44
CA CYS A 29 3.61 -26.04 3.50
C CYS A 29 3.14 -26.47 4.90
N LEU A 30 1.85 -26.76 5.09
CA LEU A 30 1.28 -27.18 6.36
C LEU A 30 1.50 -28.69 6.55
N GLY A 31 1.86 -29.13 7.76
CA GLY A 31 2.35 -30.50 7.98
C GLY A 31 1.27 -31.59 8.13
N GLN A 32 -0.01 -31.24 8.29
CA GLN A 32 -1.10 -32.18 8.59
C GLN A 32 -2.20 -32.11 7.53
N PRO A 33 -2.61 -33.23 6.88
CA PRO A 33 -3.64 -33.24 5.85
C PRO A 33 -4.99 -32.65 6.31
N GLU A 34 -5.41 -32.94 7.54
CA GLU A 34 -6.67 -32.43 8.09
C GLU A 34 -6.62 -30.90 8.26
N VAL A 35 -5.46 -30.36 8.63
CA VAL A 35 -5.23 -28.92 8.74
C VAL A 35 -5.18 -28.28 7.35
N GLN A 36 -4.54 -28.94 6.37
CA GLN A 36 -4.53 -28.48 4.98
C GLN A 36 -5.95 -28.36 4.42
N GLU A 37 -6.78 -29.39 4.59
CA GLU A 37 -8.18 -29.38 4.11
C GLU A 37 -8.99 -28.26 4.78
N ALA A 38 -8.91 -28.15 6.11
CA ALA A 38 -9.64 -27.13 6.86
C ALA A 38 -9.19 -25.70 6.49
N VAL A 39 -7.88 -25.47 6.36
CA VAL A 39 -7.34 -24.17 5.94
C VAL A 39 -7.72 -23.86 4.50
N SER A 40 -7.63 -24.83 3.58
CA SER A 40 -8.03 -24.64 2.18
C SER A 40 -9.48 -24.16 2.10
N PHE A 41 -10.38 -24.84 2.81
CA PHE A 41 -11.79 -24.46 2.87
C PHE A 41 -11.99 -23.05 3.46
N ALA A 42 -11.32 -22.72 4.56
CA ALA A 42 -11.46 -21.41 5.20
C ALA A 42 -10.91 -20.24 4.37
N LEU A 43 -9.83 -20.47 3.61
CA LEU A 43 -9.28 -19.49 2.68
C LEU A 43 -10.24 -19.25 1.51
N GLU A 44 -10.78 -20.33 0.92
CA GLU A 44 -11.80 -20.22 -0.14
C GLU A 44 -13.03 -19.47 0.37
N GLU A 45 -13.57 -19.86 1.54
CA GLU A 45 -14.70 -19.19 2.17
C GLU A 45 -14.43 -17.69 2.36
N SER A 46 -13.25 -17.33 2.84
CA SER A 46 -12.86 -15.92 3.04
C SER A 46 -12.87 -15.13 1.72
N LEU A 47 -12.37 -15.73 0.63
CA LEU A 47 -12.41 -15.11 -0.70
C LEU A 47 -13.84 -15.01 -1.25
N TYR A 48 -14.69 -16.00 -1.01
CA TYR A 48 -16.11 -15.93 -1.36
C TYR A 48 -16.81 -14.80 -0.61
N VAL A 49 -16.54 -14.62 0.68
CA VAL A 49 -17.12 -13.52 1.46
C VAL A 49 -16.61 -12.17 0.95
N ALA A 50 -15.32 -12.05 0.61
CA ALA A 50 -14.75 -10.86 -0.02
C ALA A 50 -15.47 -10.51 -1.34
N ALA A 51 -15.63 -11.49 -2.23
CA ALA A 51 -16.36 -11.30 -3.48
C ALA A 51 -17.83 -10.92 -3.26
N TYR A 52 -18.50 -11.56 -2.28
CA TYR A 52 -19.88 -11.24 -1.92
C TYR A 52 -20.04 -9.83 -1.35
N ALA A 53 -19.02 -9.32 -0.66
CA ALA A 53 -18.97 -7.95 -0.17
C ALA A 53 -18.72 -6.91 -1.29
N GLY A 54 -18.46 -7.35 -2.53
CA GLY A 54 -18.32 -6.49 -3.69
C GLY A 54 -16.89 -6.37 -4.25
N ILE A 55 -15.91 -7.07 -3.68
CA ILE A 55 -14.52 -7.02 -4.15
C ILE A 55 -14.35 -7.81 -5.47
N ASP A 56 -13.83 -7.18 -6.53
CA ASP A 56 -13.65 -7.83 -7.84
C ASP A 56 -12.43 -8.76 -7.89
N LEU A 57 -12.68 -10.06 -7.76
CA LEU A 57 -11.64 -11.11 -7.79
C LEU A 57 -11.37 -11.72 -9.18
N LYS A 58 -11.86 -11.14 -10.29
CA LYS A 58 -11.65 -11.73 -11.64
C LYS A 58 -10.19 -11.89 -12.04
N ALA A 59 -9.30 -11.08 -11.46
CA ALA A 59 -7.86 -11.13 -11.74
C ALA A 59 -7.08 -12.04 -10.78
N LEU A 60 -7.75 -12.70 -9.83
CA LEU A 60 -7.12 -13.62 -8.89
C LEU A 60 -6.61 -14.89 -9.60
N ASP A 61 -5.33 -15.19 -9.41
CA ASP A 61 -4.65 -16.42 -9.84
C ASP A 61 -4.84 -17.54 -8.79
N GLY A 62 -4.71 -17.18 -7.52
CA GLY A 62 -4.79 -18.13 -6.42
C GLY A 62 -4.27 -17.55 -5.10
N ILE A 63 -4.22 -18.41 -4.10
CA ILE A 63 -3.69 -18.15 -2.77
C ILE A 63 -2.71 -19.25 -2.35
N THR A 64 -1.55 -18.87 -1.82
CA THR A 64 -0.52 -19.80 -1.33
C THR A 64 -0.15 -19.50 0.11
N VAL A 65 -0.06 -20.53 0.94
CA VAL A 65 0.49 -20.44 2.29
C VAL A 65 2.01 -20.67 2.22
N ALA A 66 2.80 -19.70 2.69
CA ALA A 66 4.26 -19.79 2.66
C ALA A 66 4.92 -19.15 3.89
N PRO A 67 5.95 -19.77 4.50
CA PRO A 67 6.66 -19.21 5.65
C PRO A 67 7.31 -17.84 5.38
N ASP A 68 7.77 -17.63 4.15
CA ASP A 68 8.36 -16.38 3.67
C ASP A 68 7.51 -15.86 2.50
N CYS A 69 6.58 -14.95 2.81
CA CYS A 69 5.68 -14.36 1.82
C CYS A 69 6.44 -13.66 0.70
N ARG A 70 7.57 -12.99 1.02
CA ARG A 70 8.34 -12.24 0.04
C ARG A 70 9.05 -13.17 -0.93
N ALA A 71 9.74 -14.19 -0.43
CA ALA A 71 10.42 -15.15 -1.27
C ALA A 71 9.44 -15.92 -2.17
N ALA A 72 8.29 -16.33 -1.61
CA ALA A 72 7.24 -17.00 -2.37
C ALA A 72 6.59 -16.10 -3.43
N ALA A 73 6.26 -14.85 -3.08
CA ALA A 73 5.76 -13.86 -4.03
C ALA A 73 6.74 -13.64 -5.19
N CYS A 74 8.03 -13.45 -4.90
CA CYS A 74 9.07 -13.32 -5.92
C CYS A 74 9.14 -14.54 -6.85
N ALA A 75 9.05 -15.75 -6.29
CA ALA A 75 9.10 -17.00 -7.07
C ALA A 75 7.88 -17.14 -8.01
N LEU A 76 6.70 -16.69 -7.57
CA LEU A 76 5.45 -16.79 -8.32
C LEU A 76 5.38 -15.89 -9.56
N GLN A 77 6.13 -14.78 -9.58
CA GLN A 77 6.09 -13.81 -10.69
C GLN A 77 6.55 -14.44 -12.02
N ASN A 78 7.36 -15.51 -11.99
CA ASN A 78 7.81 -16.30 -13.15
C ASN A 78 8.16 -15.44 -14.38
N MET A 79 9.04 -14.45 -14.17
CA MET A 79 9.32 -13.41 -15.16
C MET A 79 10.19 -13.94 -16.31
N PRO A 80 9.87 -13.63 -17.59
CA PRO A 80 10.73 -13.94 -18.72
C PRO A 80 12.13 -13.32 -18.58
N GLU A 81 13.13 -13.99 -19.15
CA GLU A 81 14.51 -13.49 -19.18
C GLU A 81 14.57 -12.08 -19.79
N GLY A 82 15.19 -11.14 -19.07
CA GLY A 82 15.29 -9.72 -19.47
C GLY A 82 14.19 -8.79 -18.95
N GLN A 83 13.14 -9.31 -18.30
CA GLN A 83 12.18 -8.47 -17.57
C GLN A 83 12.64 -8.27 -16.11
N VAL A 84 12.44 -7.07 -15.59
CA VAL A 84 12.63 -6.78 -14.16
C VAL A 84 11.41 -7.34 -13.42
N PRO A 85 11.58 -8.05 -12.28
CA PRO A 85 10.46 -8.40 -11.40
C PRO A 85 9.53 -7.22 -11.21
N LEU A 86 8.23 -7.48 -11.19
CA LEU A 86 7.27 -6.45 -10.79
C LEU A 86 7.66 -6.08 -9.37
N GLU A 87 8.18 -4.86 -9.20
CA GLU A 87 8.91 -4.51 -8.00
C GLU A 87 8.01 -4.66 -6.79
N LEU A 88 8.41 -5.55 -5.89
CA LEU A 88 7.81 -5.66 -4.58
C LEU A 88 8.47 -4.62 -3.69
N SER A 89 7.80 -3.49 -3.51
CA SER A 89 8.17 -2.51 -2.50
C SER A 89 8.33 -3.22 -1.14
N PRO A 90 9.36 -2.86 -0.35
CA PRO A 90 9.42 -3.29 1.04
C PRO A 90 8.19 -2.71 1.76
N GLN A 91 7.33 -3.60 2.27
CA GLN A 91 6.29 -3.23 3.21
C GLN A 91 6.88 -3.16 4.63
N PRO A 92 6.24 -2.40 5.53
CA PRO A 92 6.66 -2.39 6.92
C PRO A 92 6.55 -3.78 7.55
N GLU A 93 7.58 -4.19 8.30
CA GLU A 93 7.69 -5.53 8.90
C GLU A 93 6.50 -5.88 9.81
N SER A 94 5.91 -4.86 10.46
CA SER A 94 4.73 -4.99 11.32
C SER A 94 3.48 -5.51 10.61
N MET A 95 3.42 -5.41 9.28
CA MET A 95 2.23 -5.71 8.47
C MET A 95 2.39 -6.92 7.54
N GLU A 96 3.53 -7.63 7.56
CA GLU A 96 3.84 -8.69 6.60
C GLU A 96 3.17 -10.06 6.92
N LEU A 97 1.86 -10.06 7.24
CA LEU A 97 1.07 -11.28 7.47
C LEU A 97 0.64 -11.97 6.17
N ALA A 98 0.46 -11.16 5.12
CA ALA A 98 0.14 -11.59 3.78
C ALA A 98 0.71 -10.57 2.78
N ARG A 99 0.64 -10.91 1.49
CA ARG A 99 0.95 -10.00 0.38
C ARG A 99 0.33 -10.48 -0.91
N THR A 100 -0.14 -9.54 -1.72
CA THR A 100 -0.57 -9.76 -3.09
C THR A 100 0.58 -9.52 -4.07
N ALA A 101 0.78 -10.44 -5.00
CA ALA A 101 1.85 -10.41 -5.97
C ALA A 101 1.29 -10.51 -7.39
N ALA A 102 1.70 -9.60 -8.26
CA ALA A 102 1.36 -9.66 -9.67
C ALA A 102 2.12 -10.82 -10.36
N VAL A 103 1.41 -11.65 -11.12
CA VAL A 103 1.93 -12.84 -11.80
C VAL A 103 1.48 -12.90 -13.26
N ARG A 104 2.27 -13.52 -14.14
CA ARG A 104 1.86 -13.77 -15.53
C ARG A 104 1.36 -15.20 -15.72
N ARG A 105 0.19 -15.35 -16.36
CA ARG A 105 -0.43 -16.63 -16.73
C ARG A 105 -0.97 -16.52 -18.14
N ASP A 106 -0.56 -17.42 -19.03
CA ASP A 106 -1.02 -17.45 -20.43
C ASP A 106 -0.90 -16.08 -21.15
N GLY A 107 0.10 -15.26 -20.78
CA GLY A 107 0.30 -13.91 -21.32
C GLY A 107 -0.51 -12.79 -20.64
N GLU A 108 -1.49 -13.12 -19.79
CA GLU A 108 -2.26 -12.17 -19.00
C GLU A 108 -1.61 -11.86 -17.65
N LEU A 109 -1.80 -10.64 -17.16
CA LEU A 109 -1.48 -10.31 -15.77
C LEU A 109 -2.63 -10.76 -14.85
N LYS A 110 -2.27 -11.47 -13.78
CA LYS A 110 -3.12 -11.89 -12.68
C LYS A 110 -2.45 -11.51 -11.36
N PHE A 111 -3.12 -11.74 -10.25
CA PHE A 111 -2.62 -11.45 -8.91
C PHE A 111 -2.75 -12.68 -8.03
N HIS A 112 -1.71 -13.00 -7.27
CA HIS A 112 -1.65 -14.17 -6.39
C HIS A 112 -1.43 -13.71 -4.96
N ILE A 113 -2.26 -14.19 -4.05
CA ILE A 113 -2.18 -13.84 -2.63
C ILE A 113 -1.24 -14.83 -1.95
N VAL A 114 -0.28 -14.34 -1.16
CA VAL A 114 0.60 -15.19 -0.35
C VAL A 114 0.36 -14.88 1.11
N VAL A 115 0.00 -15.88 1.91
CA VAL A 115 -0.30 -15.73 3.34
C VAL A 115 0.72 -16.48 4.20
N ARG A 116 1.07 -15.93 5.37
CA ARG A 116 1.90 -16.65 6.34
C ARG A 116 1.11 -17.82 6.97
N PRO A 117 1.76 -18.94 7.35
CA PRO A 117 1.09 -20.06 8.00
C PRO A 117 0.30 -19.67 9.24
N GLY A 118 0.82 -18.75 10.05
CA GLY A 118 0.12 -18.24 11.24
C GLY A 118 -1.24 -17.63 10.93
N LEU A 119 -1.33 -16.80 9.87
CA LEU A 119 -2.59 -16.19 9.43
C LEU A 119 -3.57 -17.26 8.92
N SER A 120 -3.07 -18.24 8.16
CA SER A 120 -3.91 -19.33 7.64
C SER A 120 -4.51 -20.20 8.74
N VAL A 121 -3.76 -20.44 9.83
CA VAL A 121 -4.25 -21.18 10.99
C VAL A 121 -5.25 -20.35 11.81
N MET A 122 -5.08 -19.02 11.87
CA MET A 122 -6.06 -18.13 12.50
C MET A 122 -7.44 -18.21 11.84
N ALA A 123 -7.52 -18.46 10.52
CA ALA A 123 -8.77 -18.60 9.79
C ALA A 123 -9.64 -19.78 10.29
N ILE A 124 -9.02 -20.84 10.81
CA ILE A 124 -9.71 -22.01 11.39
C ILE A 124 -9.73 -22.01 12.92
N SER A 125 -9.24 -20.95 13.57
CA SER A 125 -9.17 -20.85 15.03
C SER A 125 -10.56 -20.87 15.67
N PRO A 126 -10.79 -21.54 16.82
CA PRO A 126 -12.05 -21.39 17.54
C PRO A 126 -12.24 -19.98 18.14
N ASP A 127 -11.15 -19.21 18.27
CA ASP A 127 -11.20 -17.81 18.72
C ASP A 127 -11.72 -16.91 17.59
N LYS A 128 -12.90 -16.32 17.82
CA LYS A 128 -13.56 -15.44 16.86
C LYS A 128 -12.78 -14.16 16.55
N ALA A 129 -11.96 -13.67 17.49
CA ALA A 129 -11.10 -12.53 17.22
C ALA A 129 -10.00 -12.89 16.21
N MET A 130 -9.39 -14.09 16.36
CA MET A 130 -8.39 -14.59 15.40
C MET A 130 -9.00 -14.88 14.03
N GLN A 131 -10.19 -15.50 13.97
CA GLN A 131 -10.88 -15.72 12.69
C GLN A 131 -11.17 -14.40 11.98
N ARG A 132 -11.68 -13.39 12.71
CA ARG A 132 -11.99 -12.08 12.14
C ARG A 132 -10.73 -11.37 11.64
N LEU A 133 -9.62 -11.44 12.38
CA LEU A 133 -8.34 -10.91 11.93
C LEU A 133 -7.90 -11.58 10.62
N ALA A 134 -7.93 -12.91 10.54
CA ALA A 134 -7.58 -13.63 9.32
C ALA A 134 -8.46 -13.24 8.14
N GLN A 135 -9.78 -13.19 8.35
CA GLN A 135 -10.74 -12.81 7.33
C GLN A 135 -10.51 -11.38 6.83
N ALA A 136 -10.25 -10.43 7.75
CA ALA A 136 -9.96 -9.05 7.39
C ALA A 136 -8.64 -8.90 6.61
N CYS A 137 -7.59 -9.60 7.00
CA CYS A 137 -6.34 -9.62 6.23
C CYS A 137 -6.54 -10.23 4.84
N ILE A 138 -7.29 -11.33 4.71
CA ILE A 138 -7.58 -11.93 3.40
C ILE A 138 -8.43 -10.98 2.54
N ALA A 139 -9.40 -10.29 3.13
CA ALA A 139 -10.21 -9.28 2.44
C ALA A 139 -9.37 -8.08 1.98
N HIS A 140 -8.38 -7.64 2.78
CA HIS A 140 -7.43 -6.59 2.40
C HIS A 140 -6.59 -7.00 1.19
N GLU A 141 -6.03 -8.21 1.19
CA GLU A 141 -5.30 -8.74 0.04
C GLU A 141 -6.19 -8.95 -1.19
N ALA A 142 -7.42 -9.42 -0.99
CA ALA A 142 -8.43 -9.49 -2.04
C ALA A 142 -8.71 -8.12 -2.66
N ALA A 143 -8.75 -7.05 -1.86
CA ALA A 143 -8.93 -5.70 -2.37
C ALA A 143 -7.72 -5.21 -3.18
N HIS A 144 -6.49 -5.60 -2.83
CA HIS A 144 -5.34 -5.34 -3.70
C HIS A 144 -5.51 -5.98 -5.08
N VAL A 145 -6.06 -7.20 -5.18
CA VAL A 145 -6.34 -7.84 -6.48
C VAL A 145 -7.23 -6.97 -7.37
N GLU A 146 -8.27 -6.36 -6.81
CA GLU A 146 -9.18 -5.47 -7.54
C GLU A 146 -8.46 -4.20 -8.01
N HIS A 147 -7.91 -3.44 -7.06
CA HIS A 147 -7.36 -2.11 -7.34
C HIS A 147 -6.07 -2.17 -8.17
N GLU A 148 -5.19 -3.13 -7.92
CA GLU A 148 -3.99 -3.31 -8.74
C GLU A 148 -4.34 -3.85 -10.14
N SER A 149 -5.37 -4.70 -10.25
CA SER A 149 -5.88 -5.11 -11.56
C SER A 149 -6.44 -3.93 -12.34
N HIS A 150 -7.16 -3.02 -11.70
CA HIS A 150 -7.67 -1.83 -12.35
C HIS A 150 -6.53 -0.90 -12.78
N LEU A 151 -5.56 -0.67 -11.88
CA LEU A 151 -4.38 0.13 -12.15
C LEU A 151 -3.59 -0.40 -13.35
N TYR A 152 -3.40 -1.71 -13.44
CA TYR A 152 -2.76 -2.35 -14.59
C TYR A 152 -3.52 -2.16 -15.90
N ARG A 153 -4.85 -2.34 -15.90
CA ARG A 153 -5.67 -2.15 -17.10
C ARG A 153 -5.68 -0.70 -17.57
N THR A 154 -5.59 0.23 -16.63
CA THR A 154 -5.54 1.68 -16.90
C THR A 154 -4.18 2.09 -17.44
N PHE A 155 -3.08 1.55 -16.91
CA PHE A 155 -1.71 1.88 -17.30
C PHE A 155 -0.88 0.67 -17.75
N PRO A 156 -1.26 -0.04 -18.83
CA PRO A 156 -0.61 -1.30 -19.22
C PRO A 156 0.88 -1.13 -19.55
N GLU A 157 1.28 0.05 -20.05
CA GLU A 157 2.67 0.35 -20.41
C GLU A 157 3.59 0.67 -19.22
N SER A 158 3.02 0.92 -18.04
CA SER A 158 3.80 1.28 -16.84
C SER A 158 4.32 0.07 -16.07
N TYR A 159 3.82 -1.14 -16.35
CA TYR A 159 4.14 -2.36 -15.62
C TYR A 159 5.20 -3.22 -16.31
N GLY A 160 6.18 -3.74 -15.55
CA GLY A 160 7.27 -4.58 -16.07
C GLY A 160 8.34 -3.82 -16.86
N LYS A 161 8.24 -2.48 -16.90
CA LYS A 161 9.25 -1.56 -17.41
C LYS A 161 9.72 -0.64 -16.27
N PRO A 162 10.96 -0.12 -16.32
CA PRO A 162 11.35 0.94 -15.41
C PRO A 162 10.39 2.13 -15.57
N LEU A 163 9.69 2.48 -14.50
CA LEU A 163 8.85 3.67 -14.48
C LEU A 163 9.69 4.91 -14.82
N GLU A 164 9.40 5.55 -15.95
CA GLU A 164 10.03 6.81 -16.34
C GLU A 164 9.49 7.93 -15.46
N CYS A 165 10.21 8.24 -14.39
CA CYS A 165 9.79 9.24 -13.40
C CYS A 165 10.25 10.66 -13.75
N GLY A 166 10.82 10.86 -14.95
CA GLY A 166 11.45 12.11 -15.36
C GLY A 166 12.42 12.63 -14.29
N ASP A 167 12.07 13.77 -13.71
CA ASP A 167 12.82 14.49 -12.68
C ASP A 167 12.57 13.99 -11.25
N ARG A 168 11.78 12.94 -11.06
CA ARG A 168 11.40 12.41 -9.74
C ARG A 168 12.21 11.19 -9.34
N SER A 169 12.38 11.01 -8.04
CA SER A 169 12.93 9.77 -7.52
C SER A 169 11.96 8.62 -7.73
N ARG A 170 12.36 7.64 -8.54
CA ARG A 170 11.56 6.44 -8.84
C ARG A 170 11.08 5.72 -7.58
N GLN A 171 11.97 5.53 -6.61
CA GLN A 171 11.64 4.83 -5.36
C GLN A 171 10.61 5.60 -4.51
N THR A 172 10.73 6.92 -4.40
CA THR A 172 9.73 7.74 -3.70
C THR A 172 8.40 7.75 -4.46
N PHE A 173 8.43 7.69 -5.79
CA PHE A 173 7.20 7.65 -6.58
C PHE A 173 6.47 6.31 -6.42
N LEU A 174 7.19 5.19 -6.36
CA LEU A 174 6.60 3.89 -6.03
C LEU A 174 5.98 3.90 -4.64
N LYS A 175 6.61 4.53 -3.65
CA LYS A 175 6.00 4.73 -2.33
C LYS A 175 4.70 5.52 -2.41
N ALA A 176 4.61 6.55 -3.26
CA ALA A 176 3.36 7.27 -3.48
C ALA A 176 2.25 6.38 -4.06
N MET A 177 2.59 5.41 -4.91
CA MET A 177 1.66 4.40 -5.40
C MET A 177 1.27 3.40 -4.31
N ASP A 178 2.22 2.96 -3.47
CA ASP A 178 1.95 2.07 -2.33
C ASP A 178 0.96 2.71 -1.35
N VAL A 179 1.10 4.02 -1.09
CA VAL A 179 0.17 4.78 -0.24
C VAL A 179 -1.26 4.73 -0.76
N TRP A 180 -1.44 4.85 -2.08
CA TRP A 180 -2.75 4.66 -2.71
C TRP A 180 -3.22 3.21 -2.60
N SER A 181 -2.34 2.23 -2.88
CA SER A 181 -2.68 0.81 -2.85
C SER A 181 -3.22 0.40 -1.48
N GLU A 182 -2.53 0.78 -0.40
CA GLU A 182 -2.94 0.46 0.97
C GLU A 182 -4.20 1.23 1.39
N TYR A 183 -4.34 2.49 0.94
CA TYR A 183 -5.58 3.25 1.15
C TYR A 183 -6.79 2.56 0.51
N ALA A 184 -6.68 2.16 -0.75
CA ALA A 184 -7.78 1.56 -1.50
C ALA A 184 -8.14 0.19 -0.92
N ALA A 185 -7.13 -0.63 -0.62
CA ALA A 185 -7.34 -1.94 0.00
C ALA A 185 -8.01 -1.84 1.38
N CYS A 186 -7.55 -0.93 2.25
CA CYS A 186 -8.18 -0.70 3.54
C CYS A 186 -9.60 -0.15 3.41
N ARG A 187 -9.84 0.76 2.47
CA ARG A 187 -11.18 1.32 2.26
C ARG A 187 -12.18 0.23 1.84
N SER A 188 -11.79 -0.65 0.94
CA SER A 188 -12.63 -1.76 0.45
C SER A 188 -12.83 -2.87 1.49
N SER A 189 -11.87 -3.09 2.39
CA SER A 189 -11.91 -4.15 3.39
C SER A 189 -12.31 -3.71 4.80
N ALA A 190 -12.58 -2.42 5.02
CA ALA A 190 -12.80 -1.85 6.36
C ALA A 190 -13.90 -2.55 7.17
N ALA A 191 -14.99 -2.95 6.50
CA ALA A 191 -16.15 -3.58 7.13
C ALA A 191 -15.86 -4.96 7.75
N PHE A 192 -14.77 -5.61 7.35
CA PHE A 192 -14.40 -6.95 7.86
C PHE A 192 -13.85 -6.90 9.29
N ARG A 193 -13.30 -5.76 9.72
CA ARG A 193 -12.84 -5.53 11.08
C ARG A 193 -12.92 -4.04 11.44
N PRO A 194 -14.14 -3.49 11.66
CA PRO A 194 -14.33 -2.07 11.91
C PRO A 194 -13.49 -1.52 13.08
N GLU A 195 -13.28 -2.35 14.11
CA GLU A 195 -12.48 -2.02 15.29
C GLU A 195 -10.98 -1.80 15.04
N ALA A 196 -10.45 -2.18 13.86
CA ALA A 196 -9.03 -2.02 13.53
C ALA A 196 -8.57 -0.56 13.41
N VAL A 197 -9.50 0.40 13.41
CA VAL A 197 -9.19 1.84 13.32
C VAL A 197 -8.24 2.30 14.42
N GLU A 198 -8.38 1.78 15.65
CA GLU A 198 -7.53 2.14 16.79
C GLU A 198 -6.10 1.64 16.59
N GLU A 199 -5.94 0.43 16.04
CA GLU A 199 -4.62 -0.16 15.74
C GLU A 199 -3.90 0.59 14.61
N PHE A 200 -4.65 1.00 13.57
CA PHE A 200 -4.08 1.80 12.49
C PHE A 200 -3.69 3.20 12.95
N GLU A 201 -4.49 3.82 13.83
CA GLU A 201 -4.12 5.10 14.44
C GLU A 201 -2.85 4.97 15.29
N GLU A 202 -2.76 3.95 16.14
CA GLU A 202 -1.60 3.70 17.00
C GLU A 202 -0.31 3.50 16.18
N ILE A 203 -0.37 2.67 15.12
CA ILE A 203 0.79 2.42 14.25
C ILE A 203 1.19 3.69 13.48
N PHE A 204 0.22 4.44 12.97
CA PHE A 204 0.48 5.69 12.27
C PHE A 204 1.12 6.75 13.19
N CYS A 205 0.56 6.95 14.40
CA CYS A 205 1.12 7.86 15.40
C CYS A 205 2.55 7.48 15.77
N ARG A 206 2.82 6.20 16.06
CA ARG A 206 4.19 5.72 16.33
C ARG A 206 5.15 5.99 15.17
N ALA A 207 4.71 5.76 13.94
CA ALA A 207 5.56 6.00 12.76
C ALA A 207 5.93 7.48 12.63
N VAL A 208 4.96 8.37 12.88
CA VAL A 208 5.18 9.82 12.94
C VAL A 208 6.17 10.18 14.04
N GLU A 209 5.98 9.68 15.27
CA GLU A 209 6.84 10.01 16.41
C GLU A 209 8.28 9.57 16.17
N ASP A 210 8.46 8.38 15.60
CA ASP A 210 9.78 7.79 15.37
C ASP A 210 10.51 8.41 14.16
N CYS A 211 9.78 8.91 13.15
CA CYS A 211 10.37 9.23 11.85
C CYS A 211 11.49 10.28 11.95
N SER A 212 11.33 11.30 12.81
CA SER A 212 12.33 12.34 12.99
C SER A 212 13.63 11.81 13.59
N GLY A 213 13.52 10.96 14.62
CA GLY A 213 14.67 10.33 15.28
C GLY A 213 15.41 9.40 14.32
N LYS A 214 14.67 8.50 13.65
CA LYS A 214 15.22 7.56 12.66
C LYS A 214 15.91 8.30 11.51
N ALA A 215 15.31 9.38 11.00
CA ALA A 215 15.89 10.17 9.92
C ALA A 215 17.20 10.86 10.34
N LEU A 216 17.24 11.47 11.53
CA LEU A 216 18.44 12.11 12.06
C LEU A 216 19.58 11.11 12.23
N GLU A 217 19.30 9.89 12.67
CA GLU A 217 20.30 8.82 12.76
C GLU A 217 20.89 8.46 11.39
N GLN A 218 20.07 8.36 10.35
CA GLN A 218 20.56 8.09 8.99
C GLN A 218 21.43 9.24 8.45
N ILE A 219 21.03 10.50 8.70
CA ILE A 219 21.80 11.68 8.31
C ILE A 219 23.16 11.72 9.03
N LYS A 220 23.21 11.37 10.33
CA LYS A 220 24.47 11.23 11.06
C LYS A 220 25.35 10.12 10.51
N ALA A 221 24.77 8.94 10.25
CA ALA A 221 25.50 7.80 9.70
C ALA A 221 26.15 8.12 8.35
N TYR A 222 25.49 8.93 7.51
CA TYR A 222 26.09 9.43 6.26
C TYR A 222 27.39 10.19 6.50
N ARG A 223 27.39 11.11 7.48
CA ARG A 223 28.56 11.92 7.84
C ARG A 223 29.69 11.10 8.43
N GLU A 224 29.35 9.98 9.07
CA GLU A 224 30.30 9.00 9.61
C GLU A 224 30.83 8.02 8.54
N GLY A 225 30.46 8.22 7.27
CA GLY A 225 31.01 7.48 6.13
C GLY A 225 30.10 6.41 5.55
N ARG A 226 28.84 6.28 6.01
CA ARG A 226 27.86 5.41 5.34
C ARG A 226 27.58 5.93 3.94
N GLY A 227 27.50 5.04 2.95
CA GLY A 227 27.27 5.43 1.56
C GLY A 227 25.95 6.18 1.35
N ALA A 228 25.99 7.28 0.59
CA ALA A 228 24.85 8.16 0.31
C ALA A 228 23.62 7.40 -0.22
N ALA A 229 23.83 6.44 -1.13
CA ALA A 229 22.76 5.66 -1.74
C ALA A 229 22.01 4.76 -0.74
N LEU A 230 22.69 4.27 0.30
CA LEU A 230 22.08 3.47 1.36
C LEU A 230 21.25 4.38 2.26
N VAL A 231 21.86 5.44 2.78
CA VAL A 231 21.19 6.43 3.63
C VAL A 231 19.94 6.97 2.96
N PHE A 232 20.05 7.31 1.68
CA PHE A 232 18.93 7.81 0.90
C PHE A 232 17.77 6.82 0.83
N ARG A 233 18.05 5.55 0.54
CA ARG A 233 17.04 4.48 0.51
C ARG A 233 16.35 4.31 1.87
N GLU A 234 17.11 4.33 2.96
CA GLU A 234 16.57 4.22 4.32
C GLU A 234 15.66 5.42 4.64
N LEU A 235 16.06 6.64 4.28
CA LEU A 235 15.23 7.83 4.48
C LEU A 235 13.95 7.75 3.65
N GLN A 236 14.02 7.32 2.39
CA GLN A 236 12.84 7.10 1.56
C GLN A 236 11.88 6.08 2.17
N GLN A 237 12.41 5.00 2.75
CA GLN A 237 11.60 4.00 3.45
C GLN A 237 10.95 4.60 4.69
N ILE A 238 11.69 5.29 5.56
CA ILE A 238 11.17 5.91 6.79
C ILE A 238 9.98 6.82 6.48
N PHE A 239 10.12 7.74 5.52
CA PHE A 239 9.05 8.67 5.21
C PHE A 239 7.94 8.03 4.37
N GLY A 240 8.28 7.11 3.45
CA GLY A 240 7.28 6.34 2.71
C GLY A 240 6.37 5.54 3.65
N ASP A 241 6.92 4.95 4.70
CA ASP A 241 6.17 4.13 5.66
C ASP A 241 5.20 4.97 6.49
N VAL A 242 5.56 6.21 6.87
CA VAL A 242 4.62 7.15 7.51
C VAL A 242 3.38 7.35 6.64
N PHE A 243 3.58 7.59 5.34
CA PHE A 243 2.46 7.78 4.43
C PHE A 243 1.68 6.49 4.17
N ILE A 244 2.35 5.34 4.10
CA ILE A 244 1.70 4.03 3.94
C ILE A 244 0.76 3.79 5.12
N TYR A 245 1.22 3.99 6.35
CA TYR A 245 0.37 3.91 7.55
C TYR A 245 -0.75 4.95 7.55
N GLY A 246 -0.50 6.13 6.99
CA GLY A 246 -1.54 7.12 6.73
C GLY A 246 -2.60 6.59 5.75
N GLY A 247 -2.18 5.87 4.71
CA GLY A 247 -3.05 5.15 3.78
C GLY A 247 -3.95 4.14 4.50
N TYR A 248 -3.38 3.27 5.34
CA TYR A 248 -4.14 2.31 6.16
C TYR A 248 -5.24 3.00 6.99
N LEU A 249 -4.85 3.99 7.80
CA LEU A 249 -5.77 4.70 8.68
C LEU A 249 -6.88 5.42 7.89
N LEU A 250 -6.50 6.23 6.89
CA LEU A 250 -7.45 7.02 6.11
C LEU A 250 -8.35 6.16 5.23
N GLY A 251 -7.83 5.05 4.70
CA GLY A 251 -8.59 4.07 3.94
C GLY A 251 -9.67 3.45 4.82
N HIS A 252 -9.27 2.94 5.99
CA HIS A 252 -10.17 2.28 6.93
C HIS A 252 -11.25 3.23 7.46
N VAL A 253 -10.88 4.44 7.87
CA VAL A 253 -11.82 5.51 8.30
C VAL A 253 -12.85 5.80 7.22
N HIS A 254 -12.43 6.00 5.97
CA HIS A 254 -13.37 6.26 4.88
C HIS A 254 -14.20 5.03 4.47
N GLY A 255 -13.66 3.83 4.60
CA GLY A 255 -14.37 2.57 4.36
C GLY A 255 -15.50 2.32 5.36
N LEU A 256 -15.37 2.87 6.57
CA LEU A 256 -16.43 2.92 7.58
C LEU A 256 -17.38 4.12 7.42
N GLU A 257 -17.32 4.83 6.29
CA GLU A 257 -18.13 6.01 5.99
C GLU A 257 -18.00 7.14 7.04
N THR A 258 -16.85 7.21 7.71
CA THR A 258 -16.48 8.31 8.60
C THR A 258 -15.37 9.16 7.98
N ASN A 259 -14.85 10.14 8.71
CA ASN A 259 -13.72 10.97 8.29
C ASN A 259 -12.77 11.22 9.45
N LEU A 260 -11.55 11.65 9.14
CA LEU A 260 -10.51 11.80 10.15
C LEU A 260 -10.91 12.81 11.21
N SER A 261 -11.59 13.91 10.84
CA SER A 261 -12.03 14.93 11.80
C SER A 261 -12.98 14.38 12.86
N LYS A 262 -13.94 13.53 12.46
CA LYS A 262 -14.88 12.87 13.39
C LYS A 262 -14.16 11.84 14.26
N HIS A 263 -13.25 11.07 13.70
CA HIS A 263 -12.47 10.05 14.42
C HIS A 263 -11.51 10.68 15.44
N LEU A 264 -10.83 11.76 15.08
CA LEU A 264 -9.94 12.49 15.97
C LEU A 264 -10.70 13.29 17.04
N ALA A 265 -11.94 13.72 16.79
CA ALA A 265 -12.73 14.42 17.80
C ALA A 265 -13.06 13.56 19.03
N SER A 266 -13.00 12.23 18.91
CA SER A 266 -13.19 11.30 20.03
C SER A 266 -11.89 10.91 20.75
N HIS A 267 -10.72 11.33 20.26
CA HIS A 267 -9.41 10.91 20.79
C HIS A 267 -8.50 12.12 21.05
N GLU A 268 -7.77 12.15 22.17
CA GLU A 268 -6.70 13.13 22.42
C GLU A 268 -5.45 12.83 21.58
N SER A 269 -5.64 12.64 20.27
CA SER A 269 -4.63 12.11 19.37
C SER A 269 -3.40 13.01 19.28
N GLU A 270 -2.21 12.40 19.32
CA GLU A 270 -0.92 13.09 19.17
C GLU A 270 -0.80 13.82 17.82
N LEU A 271 -1.54 13.36 16.80
CA LEU A 271 -1.77 14.05 15.53
C LEU A 271 -2.18 15.52 15.71
N LEU A 272 -3.06 15.80 16.69
CA LEU A 272 -3.57 17.15 16.95
C LEU A 272 -2.56 18.05 17.69
N ARG A 273 -1.49 17.47 18.25
CA ARG A 273 -0.45 18.22 18.98
C ARG A 273 0.63 18.81 18.06
N ASN A 274 0.72 18.36 16.80
CA ASN A 274 1.65 18.89 15.80
C ASN A 274 0.90 19.52 14.60
N PRO A 275 0.73 20.85 14.57
CA PRO A 275 -0.04 21.52 13.52
C PRO A 275 0.48 21.31 12.09
N LYS A 276 1.80 21.15 11.90
CA LYS A 276 2.40 20.91 10.58
C LYS A 276 2.07 19.51 10.07
N LEU A 277 2.12 18.52 10.97
CA LEU A 277 1.72 17.16 10.66
C LEU A 277 0.21 17.07 10.39
N ALA A 278 -0.61 17.72 11.22
CA ALA A 278 -2.05 17.76 11.01
C ALA A 278 -2.40 18.30 9.61
N ASP A 279 -1.78 19.41 9.18
CA ASP A 279 -1.97 19.95 7.83
C ASP A 279 -1.60 18.93 6.74
N LEU A 280 -0.44 18.27 6.89
CA LEU A 280 0.02 17.27 5.95
C LEU A 280 -0.97 16.10 5.83
N VAL A 281 -1.49 15.61 6.95
CA VAL A 281 -2.44 14.47 6.97
C VAL A 281 -3.79 14.86 6.38
N PHE A 282 -4.31 16.06 6.68
CA PHE A 282 -5.54 16.54 6.04
C PHE A 282 -5.36 16.79 4.53
N ARG A 283 -4.17 17.18 4.08
CA ARG A 283 -3.85 17.27 2.65
C ARG A 283 -3.82 15.88 2.02
N LEU A 284 -3.21 14.90 2.68
CA LEU A 284 -3.20 13.50 2.24
C LEU A 284 -4.62 12.93 2.14
N GLU A 285 -5.47 13.13 3.16
CA GLU A 285 -6.88 12.70 3.18
C GLU A 285 -7.63 13.19 1.95
N ARG A 286 -7.55 14.50 1.65
CA ARG A 286 -8.20 15.10 0.47
C ARG A 286 -7.67 14.54 -0.85
N LEU A 287 -6.37 14.27 -0.94
CA LEU A 287 -5.78 13.69 -2.15
C LEU A 287 -6.26 12.27 -2.37
N LEU A 288 -6.24 11.43 -1.33
CA LEU A 288 -6.67 10.04 -1.40
C LEU A 288 -8.17 9.92 -1.69
N GLU A 289 -9.01 10.75 -1.06
CA GLU A 289 -10.44 10.80 -1.38
C GLU A 289 -10.69 11.20 -2.84
N LYS A 290 -9.95 12.20 -3.36
CA LYS A 290 -10.04 12.58 -4.76
C LYS A 290 -9.63 11.43 -5.70
N LEU A 291 -8.54 10.74 -5.37
CA LEU A 291 -8.08 9.58 -6.14
C LEU A 291 -9.16 8.50 -6.17
N TRP A 292 -9.75 8.16 -5.03
CA TRP A 292 -10.87 7.21 -4.94
C TRP A 292 -12.04 7.57 -5.85
N LEU A 293 -12.49 8.82 -5.80
CA LEU A 293 -13.64 9.27 -6.59
C LEU A 293 -13.35 9.31 -8.10
N THR A 294 -12.08 9.24 -8.51
CA THR A 294 -11.66 9.39 -9.91
C THR A 294 -10.93 8.16 -10.46
N GLU A 295 -10.82 7.07 -9.69
CA GLU A 295 -10.03 5.87 -10.01
C GLU A 295 -10.28 5.35 -11.43
N PHE A 296 -11.54 5.29 -11.87
CA PHE A 296 -11.93 4.79 -13.19
C PHE A 296 -11.83 5.81 -14.33
N ALA A 297 -11.33 7.02 -14.04
CA ALA A 297 -11.19 8.12 -14.98
C ALA A 297 -9.74 8.60 -15.14
N TRP A 298 -8.77 7.89 -14.56
CA TRP A 298 -7.36 8.26 -14.70
C TRP A 298 -6.84 8.01 -16.11
N ASP A 299 -6.01 8.94 -16.58
CA ASP A 299 -5.40 8.93 -17.92
C ASP A 299 -3.88 8.77 -17.87
N SER A 300 -3.26 8.99 -16.71
CA SER A 300 -1.82 8.89 -16.50
C SER A 300 -1.48 8.48 -15.08
N ILE A 301 -0.34 7.79 -14.92
CA ILE A 301 0.24 7.43 -13.61
C ILE A 301 0.66 8.67 -12.80
N GLU A 302 0.76 9.84 -13.44
CA GLU A 302 1.02 11.14 -12.82
C GLU A 302 -0.04 11.55 -11.79
N VAL A 303 -1.20 10.88 -11.73
CA VAL A 303 -2.20 11.08 -10.67
C VAL A 303 -1.62 10.88 -9.26
N PHE A 304 -0.55 10.10 -9.10
CA PHE A 304 0.13 9.88 -7.81
C PHE A 304 1.19 10.94 -7.46
N ALA A 305 1.56 11.83 -8.40
CA ALA A 305 2.57 12.86 -8.17
C ALA A 305 2.26 13.78 -6.97
N PRO A 306 1.00 14.17 -6.67
CA PRO A 306 0.70 14.95 -5.48
C PRO A 306 1.03 14.25 -4.16
N ILE A 307 0.93 12.92 -4.08
CA ILE A 307 1.35 12.15 -2.90
C ILE A 307 2.88 12.14 -2.80
N TYR A 308 3.57 11.94 -3.93
CA TYR A 308 5.03 12.06 -4.00
C TYR A 308 5.52 13.42 -3.46
N ASP A 309 4.85 14.50 -3.85
CA ASP A 309 5.20 15.86 -3.40
C ASP A 309 5.05 16.01 -1.88
N LEU A 310 4.00 15.41 -1.29
CA LEU A 310 3.84 15.40 0.17
C LEU A 310 4.96 14.60 0.88
N ILE A 311 5.35 13.46 0.33
CA ILE A 311 6.48 12.66 0.88
C ILE A 311 7.77 13.50 0.85
N CYS A 312 8.02 14.17 -0.28
CA CYS A 312 9.18 15.06 -0.44
C CYS A 312 9.12 16.28 0.51
N GLU A 313 7.93 16.81 0.77
CA GLU A 313 7.73 17.88 1.74
C GLU A 313 8.08 17.43 3.16
N LEU A 314 7.65 16.22 3.57
CA LEU A 314 8.00 15.65 4.88
C LEU A 314 9.51 15.39 5.00
N MET A 315 10.13 14.85 3.95
CA MET A 315 11.59 14.68 3.87
C MET A 315 12.32 16.02 4.10
N ALA A 316 11.84 17.10 3.46
CA ALA A 316 12.42 18.43 3.60
C ALA A 316 12.20 19.01 5.02
N GLN A 317 11.11 18.68 5.70
CA GLN A 317 10.97 19.09 7.10
C GLN A 317 11.99 18.42 8.03
N HIS A 318 12.54 17.26 7.62
CA HIS A 318 13.43 16.43 8.41
C HIS A 318 14.88 16.41 7.93
N GLY A 319 15.30 17.44 7.20
CA GLY A 319 16.72 17.57 6.86
C GLY A 319 17.13 16.98 5.54
N MET A 320 16.21 16.63 4.62
CA MET A 320 16.58 16.09 3.32
C MET A 320 15.76 16.69 2.18
N MET A 321 16.43 17.15 1.12
CA MET A 321 15.76 17.68 -0.06
C MET A 321 16.40 17.24 -1.37
N PHE A 322 15.55 17.09 -2.39
CA PHE A 322 15.96 16.96 -3.78
C PHE A 322 16.14 18.33 -4.38
N VAL A 323 17.28 18.55 -5.04
CA VAL A 323 17.54 19.80 -5.72
C VAL A 323 18.26 19.58 -7.02
N ARG A 324 17.76 20.27 -8.04
CA ARG A 324 18.37 20.30 -9.35
C ARG A 324 19.42 21.40 -9.40
N HIS A 325 20.61 21.04 -9.88
CA HIS A 325 21.70 21.95 -10.16
C HIS A 325 22.15 21.70 -11.60
N GLU A 326 21.88 22.65 -12.51
CA GLU A 326 22.07 22.47 -13.96
C GLU A 326 21.26 21.25 -14.47
N GLU A 327 21.95 20.26 -15.04
CA GLU A 327 21.36 18.99 -15.51
C GLU A 327 21.45 17.85 -14.48
N GLU A 328 22.01 18.11 -13.28
CA GLU A 328 22.22 17.07 -12.26
C GLU A 328 21.27 17.22 -11.07
N TRP A 329 20.72 16.09 -10.62
CA TRP A 329 20.00 15.98 -9.36
C TRP A 329 20.96 15.76 -8.20
N LYS A 330 20.86 16.61 -7.18
CA LYS A 330 21.62 16.54 -5.93
C LYS A 330 20.68 16.31 -4.76
N ILE A 331 21.14 15.51 -3.81
CA ILE A 331 20.48 15.32 -2.52
C ILE A 331 21.22 16.19 -1.51
N VAL A 332 20.50 17.05 -0.80
CA VAL A 332 21.06 17.90 0.25
C VAL A 332 20.52 17.43 1.59
N MET A 333 21.43 17.20 2.54
CA MET A 333 21.11 16.78 3.92
C MET A 333 21.57 17.84 4.94
N TYR A 334 20.73 18.17 5.93
CA TYR A 334 20.99 19.15 6.99
C TYR A 334 20.36 18.74 8.34
N GLU A 335 20.79 19.37 9.44
CA GLU A 335 20.44 18.94 10.81
C GLU A 335 19.39 19.81 11.52
N ASP A 336 19.16 21.06 11.08
CA ASP A 336 18.22 21.97 11.74
C ASP A 336 17.42 22.84 10.76
N GLU A 337 16.27 23.36 11.20
CA GLU A 337 15.40 24.22 10.38
C GLU A 337 16.07 25.55 9.98
N THR A 338 17.04 26.06 10.75
CA THR A 338 17.83 27.23 10.35
C THR A 338 18.73 26.95 9.13
N ALA A 339 19.19 25.72 9.00
CA ALA A 339 19.92 25.22 7.85
C ALA A 339 19.00 24.97 6.64
N LEU A 340 17.69 24.78 6.81
CA LEU A 340 16.72 24.71 5.71
C LEU A 340 16.66 26.02 4.93
N GLU A 341 16.56 27.17 5.61
CA GLU A 341 16.57 28.47 4.92
C GLU A 341 17.93 28.79 4.31
N ALA A 342 19.03 28.39 4.97
CA ALA A 342 20.37 28.54 4.43
C ALA A 342 20.57 27.67 3.19
N ALA A 343 20.08 26.43 3.20
CA ALA A 343 20.06 25.51 2.07
C ALA A 343 19.19 26.10 0.95
N ARG A 344 17.93 26.47 1.21
CA ARG A 344 17.04 27.13 0.22
C ARG A 344 17.69 28.38 -0.38
N ARG A 345 18.36 29.21 0.43
CA ARG A 345 19.11 30.39 -0.06
C ARG A 345 20.31 30.01 -0.91
N ALA A 346 21.13 29.03 -0.48
CA ALA A 346 22.25 28.53 -1.26
C ALA A 346 21.79 27.95 -2.61
N LEU A 347 20.69 27.23 -2.61
CA LEU A 347 20.08 26.61 -3.79
C LEU A 347 19.46 27.65 -4.73
N SER A 348 18.82 28.70 -4.20
CA SER A 348 18.32 29.82 -5.02
C SER A 348 19.44 30.64 -5.69
N ARG A 349 20.66 30.61 -5.12
CA ARG A 349 21.86 31.21 -5.75
C ARG A 349 22.41 30.31 -6.85
N TRP A 350 22.34 28.98 -6.66
CA TRP A 350 22.72 28.01 -7.68
C TRP A 350 21.79 28.04 -8.91
N GLN A 351 20.50 28.30 -8.73
CA GLN A 351 19.54 28.49 -9.83
C GLN A 351 19.66 29.83 -10.57
N LYS A 352 20.40 30.80 -10.01
CA LYS A 352 20.55 32.16 -10.57
C LYS A 352 21.95 32.44 -11.14
N SER A 353 22.85 31.46 -11.08
CA SER A 353 24.20 31.60 -11.61
C SER A 353 24.20 31.12 -13.06
N ASP A 354 23.53 31.90 -13.92
CA ASP A 354 23.72 31.92 -15.39
C ASP A 354 24.49 33.20 -15.76
#